data_AF-A0A4Y7J1N5-F1
#
_entry.id   AF-A0A4Y7J1N5-F1
#
_cell.length_a   1.000
_cell.length_b   1.000
_cell.length_c   1.000
_cell.angle_alpha   90.00
_cell.angle_beta   90.00
_cell.angle_gamma   90.00
#
_symmetry.space_group_name_H-M   'P 1'
#
loop_
_entity.id
_entity.type
_entity.pdbx_description
1 polymer ?
#
loop_
_entity_poly.entity_id
_entity_poly.type
_entity_poly.pdbx_seq_one_letter_code
_entity_poly.pdbx_strand_id
1 'polypeptide(L)'
;MASFLGVRVQSLLVFLTFIFLSLSSPSNSQRTTSFRPKTLVLPITKDASTLQYVTHINQRTPLIPVKVVVNLGGQYLWVDCEQGYASSTYRPARCGSAQCSQAMKTLGCGTCSSTPRPGCNNNTCNLFPDNPITQGASINEVASDVVSVQSTDGSNLSSQKRERASRISFKSAILRSQKKFVSGTRS
;
A
#
# COMPACT_ATOMS: atom_id res chain seq x y z
N MET A 1 14.52 57.23 44.42
CA MET A 1 15.40 56.22 43.78
C MET A 1 15.02 54.79 44.13
N ALA A 2 14.55 54.49 45.36
CA ALA A 2 14.13 53.13 45.77
C ALA A 2 12.93 52.55 44.98
N SER A 3 11.99 53.40 44.56
CA SER A 3 10.78 53.01 43.82
C SER A 3 11.06 52.46 42.41
N PHE A 4 12.07 52.99 41.71
CA PHE A 4 12.44 52.52 40.37
C PHE A 4 13.16 51.17 40.39
N LEU A 5 13.88 50.86 41.47
CA LEU A 5 14.56 49.58 41.64
C LEU A 5 13.55 48.45 41.90
N GLY A 6 12.51 48.72 42.71
CA GLY A 6 11.44 47.76 42.99
C GLY A 6 10.63 47.35 41.75
N VAL A 7 10.32 48.30 40.86
CA VAL A 7 9.60 48.02 39.60
C VAL A 7 10.43 47.15 38.65
N ARG A 8 11.76 47.36 38.61
CA ARG A 8 12.67 46.53 37.80
C ARG A 8 12.81 45.11 38.35
N VAL A 9 12.86 44.94 39.68
CA VAL A 9 12.92 43.62 40.33
C VAL A 9 11.61 42.85 40.13
N GLN A 10 10.46 43.52 40.25
CA GLN A 10 9.16 42.89 40.02
C GLN A 10 9.00 42.42 38.56
N SER A 11 9.43 43.24 37.60
CA SER A 11 9.40 42.88 36.17
C SER A 11 10.29 41.66 35.87
N LEU A 12 11.48 41.59 36.49
CA LEU A 12 12.39 40.45 36.36
C LEU A 12 11.80 39.16 36.95
N LEU A 13 11.16 39.23 38.12
CA LEU A 13 10.52 38.07 38.75
C LEU A 13 9.33 37.55 37.92
N VAL A 14 8.53 38.45 37.34
CA VAL A 14 7.43 38.06 36.43
C VAL A 14 7.98 37.40 35.16
N PHE A 15 9.07 37.93 34.60
CA PHE A 15 9.71 37.33 33.43
C PHE A 15 10.26 35.92 33.71
N LEU A 16 10.92 35.74 34.87
CA LEU A 16 11.46 34.44 35.27
C LEU A 16 10.37 33.39 35.54
N THR A 17 9.25 33.79 36.15
CA THR A 17 8.10 32.89 36.37
C THR A 17 7.44 32.47 35.06
N PHE A 18 7.35 33.38 34.07
CA PHE A 18 6.82 33.07 32.74
C PHE A 18 7.70 32.06 31.99
N ILE A 19 9.03 32.21 32.09
CA ILE A 19 9.99 31.24 31.53
C ILE A 19 9.81 29.87 32.20
N PHE A 20 9.73 29.82 33.52
CA PHE A 20 9.58 28.56 34.26
C PHE A 20 8.28 27.82 33.90
N LEU A 21 7.17 28.55 33.74
CA LEU A 21 5.89 28.00 33.31
C LEU A 21 5.95 27.43 31.89
N SER A 22 6.61 28.14 30.96
CA SER A 22 6.77 27.67 29.57
C SER A 22 7.60 26.38 29.45
N LEU A 23 8.63 26.22 30.30
CA LEU A 23 9.49 25.03 30.36
C LEU A 23 8.79 23.83 31.01
N SER A 24 7.79 24.08 31.85
CA SER A 24 7.08 23.03 32.62
C SER A 24 5.96 22.32 31.85
N SER A 25 5.75 22.64 30.57
CA SER A 25 4.71 22.00 29.75
C SER A 25 4.97 20.49 29.67
N PRO A 26 4.11 19.62 30.26
CA PRO A 26 4.26 18.18 30.11
C PRO A 26 4.00 17.86 28.64
N SER A 27 5.08 17.56 27.91
CA SER A 27 4.98 17.03 26.56
C SER A 27 4.35 15.64 26.68
N ASN A 28 3.05 15.55 26.41
CA ASN A 28 2.35 14.30 26.14
C ASN A 28 2.89 13.72 24.82
N SER A 29 4.15 13.30 24.82
CA SER A 29 4.72 12.49 23.76
C SER A 29 4.14 11.10 23.93
N GLN A 30 2.96 10.90 23.34
CA GLN A 30 2.42 9.57 23.16
C GLN A 30 3.44 8.84 22.27
N ARG A 31 4.27 8.02 22.90
CA ARG A 31 5.34 7.26 22.26
C ARG A 31 4.66 6.28 21.31
N THR A 32 4.45 6.70 20.05
CA THR A 32 3.94 5.81 19.01
C THR A 32 5.03 4.80 18.72
N THR A 33 4.99 3.66 19.41
CA THR A 33 5.84 2.54 19.06
C THR A 33 5.42 2.10 17.66
N SER A 34 6.28 2.38 16.67
CA SER A 34 6.08 1.91 15.30
C SER A 34 6.18 0.39 15.33
N PHE A 35 5.04 -0.30 15.43
CA PHE A 35 5.02 -1.76 15.34
C PHE A 35 5.30 -2.16 13.90
N ARG A 36 6.51 -2.68 13.67
CA ARG A 36 6.94 -3.28 12.41
C ARG A 36 6.93 -4.79 12.61
N PRO A 37 5.95 -5.51 12.05
CA PRO A 37 5.87 -6.96 12.23
C PRO A 37 7.13 -7.60 11.63
N LYS A 38 7.74 -8.51 12.40
CA LYS A 38 8.93 -9.25 11.96
C LYS A 38 8.59 -10.31 10.91
N THR A 39 7.35 -10.81 10.93
CA THR A 39 6.91 -11.91 10.08
C THR A 39 5.49 -11.67 9.59
N LEU A 40 5.25 -12.01 8.33
CA LEU A 40 3.96 -11.96 7.66
C LEU A 40 3.55 -13.37 7.24
N VAL A 41 2.25 -13.64 7.25
CA VAL A 41 1.70 -14.93 6.84
C VAL A 41 0.63 -14.74 5.78
N LEU A 42 0.71 -15.56 4.73
CA LEU A 42 -0.29 -15.69 3.68
C LEU A 42 -0.75 -17.15 3.63
N PRO A 43 -2.00 -17.45 4.02
CA PRO A 43 -2.58 -18.76 3.82
C PRO A 43 -2.68 -19.07 2.32
N ILE A 44 -2.23 -20.26 1.91
CA ILE A 44 -2.28 -20.71 0.51
C ILE A 44 -3.19 -21.94 0.44
N THR A 45 -4.05 -21.97 -0.56
CA THR A 45 -4.93 -23.10 -0.84
C THR A 45 -4.75 -23.52 -2.30
N LYS A 46 -4.81 -24.82 -2.58
CA LYS A 46 -4.81 -25.32 -3.96
C LYS A 46 -6.25 -25.31 -4.49
N ASP A 47 -6.48 -24.61 -5.59
CA ASP A 47 -7.76 -24.61 -6.29
C ASP A 47 -7.92 -25.93 -7.06
N ALA A 48 -8.95 -26.70 -6.76
CA ALA A 48 -9.13 -28.04 -7.34
C ALA A 48 -9.43 -28.01 -8.85
N SER A 49 -10.07 -26.94 -9.33
CA SER A 49 -10.50 -26.84 -10.73
C SER A 49 -9.36 -26.45 -11.68
N THR A 50 -8.47 -25.58 -11.22
CA THR A 50 -7.35 -25.04 -12.01
C THR A 50 -6.01 -25.64 -11.62
N LEU A 51 -5.94 -26.38 -10.51
CA LEU A 51 -4.73 -26.90 -9.87
C LEU A 51 -3.73 -25.83 -9.44
N GLN A 52 -4.13 -24.55 -9.47
CA GLN A 52 -3.30 -23.41 -9.10
C GLN A 52 -3.31 -23.19 -7.59
N TYR A 53 -2.20 -22.68 -7.06
CA TYR A 53 -2.14 -22.21 -5.68
C TYR A 53 -2.69 -20.78 -5.61
N VAL A 54 -3.63 -20.54 -4.72
CA VAL A 54 -4.30 -19.26 -4.53
C VAL A 54 -4.15 -18.79 -3.09
N THR A 55 -4.16 -17.47 -2.90
CA THR A 55 -4.21 -16.83 -1.59
C THR A 55 -5.20 -15.67 -1.61
N HIS A 56 -5.59 -15.20 -0.43
CA HIS A 56 -6.43 -14.03 -0.25
C HIS A 56 -5.60 -12.91 0.39
N ILE A 57 -5.58 -11.75 -0.27
CA ILE A 57 -5.04 -10.51 0.28
C ILE A 57 -6.19 -9.52 0.48
N ASN A 58 -6.08 -8.61 1.44
CA ASN A 58 -6.99 -7.46 1.49
C ASN A 58 -6.35 -6.30 0.73
N GLN A 59 -7.09 -5.67 -0.18
CA GLN A 59 -6.62 -4.53 -0.97
C GLN A 59 -7.67 -3.42 -0.97
N ARG A 60 -7.27 -2.22 -1.42
CA ARG A 60 -8.13 -1.05 -1.67
C ARG A 60 -8.53 -0.30 -0.41
N THR A 61 -9.20 0.83 -0.61
CA THR A 61 -9.92 1.55 0.45
C THR A 61 -11.35 1.85 -0.01
N PRO A 62 -12.38 1.25 0.62
CA PRO A 62 -12.32 0.33 1.77
C PRO A 62 -11.65 -1.01 1.43
N LEU A 63 -11.08 -1.67 2.46
CA LEU A 63 -10.40 -2.95 2.30
C LEU A 63 -11.41 -4.03 1.87
N ILE A 64 -11.11 -4.72 0.77
CA ILE A 64 -11.85 -5.88 0.30
C ILE A 64 -10.90 -7.08 0.10
N PRO A 65 -11.36 -8.31 0.36
CA PRO A 65 -10.58 -9.50 0.05
C PRO A 65 -10.51 -9.73 -1.46
N VAL A 66 -9.31 -9.99 -1.98
CA VAL A 66 -9.03 -10.28 -3.38
C VAL A 66 -8.34 -11.64 -3.46
N LYS A 67 -8.90 -12.56 -4.26
CA LYS A 67 -8.30 -13.86 -4.57
C LYS A 67 -7.23 -13.66 -5.64
N VAL A 68 -6.00 -14.09 -5.37
CA VAL A 68 -4.86 -13.99 -6.30
C VAL A 68 -4.15 -15.33 -6.43
N VAL A 69 -3.56 -15.57 -7.60
CA VAL A 69 -2.77 -16.77 -7.88
C VAL A 69 -1.34 -16.55 -7.39
N VAL A 70 -0.78 -17.55 -6.72
CA VAL A 70 0.61 -17.55 -6.28
C VAL A 70 1.50 -17.98 -7.44
N ASN A 71 2.30 -17.06 -7.96
CA ASN A 71 3.29 -17.33 -8.99
C ASN A 71 4.70 -17.10 -8.42
N LEU A 72 5.43 -18.17 -8.12
CA LEU A 72 6.79 -18.11 -7.56
C LEU A 72 7.82 -17.50 -8.52
N GLY A 73 7.57 -17.56 -9.83
CA GLY A 73 8.38 -16.90 -10.87
C GLY A 73 7.86 -15.50 -11.25
N GLY A 74 6.82 -15.01 -10.57
CA GLY A 74 6.20 -13.72 -10.86
C GLY A 74 7.07 -12.55 -10.39
N GLN A 75 7.24 -11.54 -11.25
CA GLN A 75 8.02 -10.34 -10.93
C GLN A 75 7.21 -9.29 -10.16
N TYR A 76 5.87 -9.31 -10.25
CA TYR A 76 4.98 -8.31 -9.65
C TYR A 76 3.65 -8.94 -9.21
N LEU A 77 3.03 -8.35 -8.18
CA LEU A 77 1.60 -8.53 -7.93
C LEU A 77 0.82 -7.81 -9.00
N TRP A 78 -0.23 -8.45 -9.49
CA TRP A 78 -1.00 -7.97 -10.60
C TRP A 78 -2.48 -8.31 -10.38
N VAL A 79 -3.37 -7.34 -10.61
CA VAL A 79 -4.81 -7.47 -10.33
C VAL A 79 -5.61 -6.85 -11.47
N ASP A 80 -6.79 -7.41 -11.76
CA ASP A 80 -7.69 -6.89 -12.81
C ASP A 80 -8.39 -5.60 -12.33
N CYS A 81 -8.18 -4.54 -13.10
CA CYS A 81 -8.78 -3.22 -12.87
C CYS A 81 -9.86 -2.82 -13.87
N GLU A 82 -10.21 -3.68 -14.83
CA GLU A 82 -11.17 -3.30 -15.88
C GLU A 82 -12.59 -3.15 -15.36
N GLN A 83 -13.01 -4.03 -14.46
CA GLN A 83 -14.39 -4.12 -13.98
C GLN A 83 -14.46 -3.91 -12.47
N GLY A 84 -15.10 -2.81 -12.05
CA GLY A 84 -15.47 -2.59 -10.64
C GLY A 84 -14.29 -2.33 -9.69
N TYR A 85 -13.14 -1.88 -10.20
CA TYR A 85 -12.06 -1.43 -9.33
C TYR A 85 -12.36 -0.02 -8.79
N ALA A 86 -12.73 0.05 -7.51
CA ALA A 86 -12.95 1.29 -6.78
C ALA A 86 -12.08 1.33 -5.52
N SER A 87 -11.30 2.39 -5.36
CA SER A 87 -10.45 2.60 -4.20
C SER A 87 -10.08 4.08 -4.06
N SER A 88 -10.27 4.67 -2.88
CA SER A 88 -9.86 6.05 -2.63
C SER A 88 -8.34 6.24 -2.48
N THR A 89 -7.62 5.14 -2.22
CA THR A 89 -6.17 5.10 -2.03
C THR A 89 -5.40 4.65 -3.27
N TYR A 90 -6.08 4.32 -4.36
CA TYR A 90 -5.44 4.04 -5.63
C TYR A 90 -4.66 5.28 -6.14
N ARG A 91 -3.43 5.06 -6.57
CA ARG A 91 -2.56 6.09 -7.16
C ARG A 91 -1.81 5.51 -8.36
N PRO A 92 -2.02 6.03 -9.58
CA PRO A 92 -1.22 5.64 -10.74
C PRO A 92 0.23 6.10 -10.58
N ALA A 93 1.20 5.27 -10.99
CA ALA A 93 2.61 5.64 -10.95
C ALA A 93 2.95 6.53 -12.13
N ARG A 94 3.30 7.79 -11.85
CA ARG A 94 3.64 8.77 -12.89
C ARG A 94 4.98 8.43 -13.54
N CYS A 95 5.08 8.68 -14.84
CA CYS A 95 6.32 8.57 -15.59
C CYS A 95 7.48 9.29 -14.89
N GLY A 96 8.65 8.66 -14.84
CA GLY A 96 9.84 9.20 -14.16
C GLY A 96 9.80 9.17 -12.63
N SER A 97 8.73 8.66 -12.01
CA SER A 97 8.67 8.48 -10.56
C SER A 97 9.58 7.36 -10.07
N ALA A 98 9.98 7.42 -8.79
CA ALA A 98 10.72 6.33 -8.14
C ALA A 98 9.97 5.00 -8.18
N GLN A 99 8.64 5.02 -8.21
CA GLN A 99 7.80 3.83 -8.34
C GLN A 99 8.04 3.15 -9.70
N CYS A 100 8.12 3.93 -10.78
CA CYS A 100 8.42 3.44 -12.12
C CYS A 100 9.86 2.91 -12.22
N SER A 101 10.84 3.62 -11.68
CA SER A 101 12.24 3.16 -11.70
C SER A 101 12.45 1.86 -10.92
N GLN A 102 11.61 1.60 -9.92
CA GLN A 102 11.64 0.37 -9.12
C GLN A 102 10.82 -0.77 -9.73
N ALA A 103 9.85 -0.46 -10.59
CA ALA A 103 9.15 -1.46 -11.37
C ALA A 103 10.11 -1.93 -12.48
N MET A 104 10.79 -3.05 -12.24
CA MET A 104 11.77 -3.61 -13.17
C MET A 104 11.20 -3.64 -14.61
N LYS A 105 12.00 -3.26 -15.62
CA LYS A 105 11.66 -3.33 -17.06
C LYS A 105 10.31 -2.67 -17.44
N THR A 106 10.21 -1.35 -17.27
CA THR A 106 9.12 -0.58 -17.88
C THR A 106 9.26 -0.52 -19.40
N LEU A 107 8.14 -0.62 -20.13
CA LEU A 107 8.07 -0.36 -21.57
C LEU A 107 8.23 1.12 -21.92
N GLY A 108 8.23 2.00 -20.92
CA GLY A 108 8.17 3.44 -21.07
C GLY A 108 6.85 3.99 -20.58
N CYS A 109 6.53 5.20 -21.04
CA CYS A 109 5.39 5.96 -20.54
C CYS A 109 4.25 5.95 -21.57
N GLY A 110 3.06 5.64 -21.08
CA GLY A 110 1.86 5.55 -21.90
C GLY A 110 0.86 6.66 -21.64
N THR A 111 -0.13 6.67 -22.51
CA THR A 111 -1.34 7.47 -22.39
C THR A 111 -2.54 6.55 -22.53
N CYS A 112 -3.68 6.98 -21.98
CA CYS A 112 -4.94 6.29 -22.12
C CYS A 112 -6.00 7.29 -22.61
N SER A 113 -6.60 7.01 -23.77
CA SER A 113 -7.57 7.90 -24.42
C SER A 113 -8.98 7.84 -23.83
N SER A 114 -9.24 6.96 -22.86
CA SER A 114 -10.55 6.85 -22.19
C SER A 114 -10.61 7.72 -20.93
N THR A 115 -11.81 7.84 -20.35
CA THR A 115 -12.01 8.54 -19.07
C THR A 115 -11.05 8.02 -18.00
N PRO A 116 -10.35 8.91 -17.25
CA PRO A 116 -9.42 8.51 -16.21
C PRO A 116 -10.07 7.60 -15.17
N ARG A 117 -9.43 6.45 -14.93
CA ARG A 117 -9.86 5.43 -13.97
C ARG A 117 -8.71 4.51 -13.63
N PRO A 118 -8.82 3.65 -12.60
CA PRO A 118 -7.82 2.62 -12.35
C PRO A 118 -7.50 1.79 -13.60
N GLY A 119 -6.22 1.70 -13.98
CA GLY A 119 -5.75 1.03 -15.19
C GLY A 119 -5.85 1.87 -16.47
N CYS A 120 -6.17 3.17 -16.38
CA CYS A 120 -6.28 4.07 -17.51
C CYS A 120 -6.01 5.52 -17.08
N ASN A 121 -4.75 5.92 -17.12
CA ASN A 121 -4.36 7.31 -16.87
C ASN A 121 -3.28 7.75 -17.86
N ASN A 122 -3.13 9.07 -18.00
CA ASN A 122 -2.08 9.67 -18.82
C ASN A 122 -0.78 9.85 -18.03
N ASN A 123 0.34 9.75 -18.74
CA ASN A 123 1.67 9.95 -18.20
C ASN A 123 2.01 8.96 -17.08
N THR A 124 1.72 7.69 -17.31
CA THR A 124 2.03 6.59 -16.39
C THR A 124 2.99 5.62 -17.02
N CYS A 125 3.83 4.97 -16.20
CA CYS A 125 4.72 3.94 -16.71
C CYS A 125 3.98 2.61 -16.86
N ASN A 126 4.34 1.89 -17.91
CA ASN A 126 3.71 0.62 -18.24
C ASN A 126 4.70 -0.54 -18.15
N LEU A 127 4.16 -1.71 -17.84
CA LEU A 127 4.84 -3.00 -17.85
C LEU A 127 4.24 -3.91 -18.92
N PHE A 128 4.99 -4.96 -19.27
CA PHE A 128 4.52 -6.08 -20.07
C PHE A 128 4.57 -7.37 -19.21
N PRO A 129 3.63 -7.55 -18.26
CA PRO A 129 3.62 -8.74 -17.45
C PRO A 129 3.15 -9.93 -18.28
N ASP A 130 3.96 -10.97 -18.29
CA ASP A 130 3.59 -12.26 -18.86
C ASP A 130 2.59 -12.95 -17.93
N ASN A 131 1.48 -13.44 -18.49
CA ASN A 131 0.67 -14.44 -17.83
C ASN A 131 1.20 -15.84 -18.19
N PRO A 132 1.89 -16.55 -17.27
CA PRO A 132 2.46 -17.86 -17.58
C PRO A 132 1.40 -18.93 -17.86
N ILE A 133 0.13 -18.68 -17.50
CA ILE A 133 -0.97 -19.63 -17.67
C ILE A 133 -1.57 -19.52 -19.06
N THR A 134 -1.81 -18.29 -19.55
CA THR A 134 -2.46 -18.06 -20.86
C THR A 134 -1.48 -17.70 -21.97
N GLN A 135 -0.18 -17.54 -21.66
CA GLN A 135 0.85 -16.97 -22.55
C GLN A 135 0.45 -15.62 -23.15
N GLY A 136 -0.47 -14.91 -22.48
CA GLY A 136 -0.95 -13.60 -22.88
C GLY A 136 -0.12 -12.53 -22.21
N ALA A 137 0.25 -11.50 -22.96
CA ALA A 137 0.89 -10.31 -22.44
C ALA A 137 0.17 -9.08 -22.98
N SER A 138 -0.07 -8.10 -22.11
CA SER A 138 -0.56 -6.79 -22.54
C SER A 138 0.14 -5.68 -21.78
N ILE A 139 0.01 -4.48 -22.31
CA ILE A 139 0.55 -3.27 -21.71
C ILE A 139 -0.31 -2.94 -20.49
N ASN A 140 0.34 -2.81 -19.34
CA ASN A 140 -0.33 -2.64 -18.06
C ASN A 140 0.26 -1.51 -17.25
N GLU A 141 -0.59 -0.75 -16.55
CA GLU A 141 -0.20 0.44 -15.81
C GLU A 141 0.40 0.09 -14.44
N VAL A 142 1.54 0.68 -14.10
CA VAL A 142 2.04 0.60 -12.73
C VAL A 142 1.22 1.54 -11.84
N ALA A 143 0.82 1.06 -10.67
CA ALA A 143 0.08 1.85 -9.71
C ALA A 143 0.50 1.50 -8.29
N SER A 144 -0.20 2.06 -7.32
CA SER A 144 -0.09 1.72 -5.92
C SER A 144 -1.45 1.81 -5.27
N ASP A 145 -1.69 0.93 -4.31
CA ASP A 145 -2.89 0.94 -3.48
C ASP A 145 -2.55 0.31 -2.12
N VAL A 146 -3.47 0.40 -1.16
CA VAL A 146 -3.33 -0.25 0.14
C VAL A 146 -3.44 -1.76 -0.06
N VAL A 147 -2.50 -2.50 0.51
CA VAL A 147 -2.55 -3.95 0.67
C VAL A 147 -2.38 -4.26 2.16
N SER A 148 -3.09 -5.28 2.63
CA SER A 148 -3.11 -5.73 4.02
C SER A 148 -3.02 -7.25 4.07
N VAL A 149 -2.10 -7.73 4.89
CA VAL A 149 -1.85 -9.14 5.18
C VAL A 149 -1.68 -9.33 6.68
N GLN A 150 -1.78 -10.57 7.14
CA GLN A 150 -1.68 -10.88 8.56
C GLN A 150 -0.21 -10.90 9.02
N SER A 151 0.07 -10.30 10.17
CA SER A 151 1.32 -10.48 10.88
C SER A 151 1.24 -11.64 11.86
N THR A 152 2.36 -12.30 12.12
CA THR A 152 2.49 -13.35 13.14
C THR A 152 3.80 -13.19 13.90
N ASP A 153 3.84 -13.68 15.13
CA ASP A 153 5.05 -13.81 15.95
C ASP A 153 5.78 -15.16 15.73
N GLY A 154 5.22 -16.02 14.88
CA GLY A 154 5.76 -17.35 14.58
C GLY A 154 5.40 -18.42 15.61
N SER A 155 4.69 -18.08 16.70
CA SER A 155 4.38 -19.02 17.78
C SER A 155 3.04 -19.74 17.56
N ASN A 156 2.07 -19.08 16.90
CA ASN A 156 0.77 -19.68 16.55
C ASN A 156 0.17 -19.08 15.26
N LEU A 157 -0.18 -19.94 14.31
CA LEU A 157 -0.91 -19.56 13.08
C LEU A 157 -2.43 -19.37 13.31
N SER A 158 -2.94 -19.86 14.45
CA SER A 158 -4.36 -19.87 14.84
C SER A 158 -4.79 -18.62 15.63
N SER A 159 -3.88 -17.94 16.32
CA SER A 159 -4.16 -16.68 17.04
C SER A 159 -4.00 -15.48 16.11
N GLN A 160 -4.88 -15.38 15.12
CA GLN A 160 -4.88 -14.27 14.17
C GLN A 160 -5.38 -13.00 14.83
N LYS A 161 -4.46 -12.11 15.23
CA LYS A 161 -4.86 -10.77 15.64
C LYS A 161 -5.14 -9.94 14.40
N ARG A 162 -6.43 -9.67 14.13
CA ARG A 162 -6.88 -8.72 13.10
C ARG A 162 -6.62 -7.29 13.59
N GLU A 163 -5.35 -6.93 13.71
CA GLU A 163 -4.95 -5.59 14.10
C GLU A 163 -4.86 -4.70 12.87
N ARG A 164 -5.04 -3.38 13.05
CA ARG A 164 -4.83 -2.37 12.00
C ARG A 164 -3.54 -2.72 11.29
N ALA A 165 -3.69 -3.30 10.10
CA ALA A 165 -2.60 -3.79 9.32
C ALA A 165 -1.54 -2.71 9.36
N SER A 166 -0.35 -3.06 9.86
CA SER A 166 0.83 -2.30 9.47
C SER A 166 0.63 -2.06 7.97
N ARG A 167 0.56 -0.79 7.59
CA ARG A 167 0.40 -0.38 6.19
C ARG A 167 1.64 -0.90 5.46
N ILE A 168 1.66 -2.18 5.17
CA ILE A 168 2.69 -2.82 4.38
C ILE A 168 2.15 -2.63 2.98
N SER A 169 2.41 -1.44 2.47
CA SER A 169 2.15 -1.11 1.07
C SER A 169 3.07 -2.01 0.25
N PHE A 170 2.56 -3.16 -0.17
CA PHE A 170 3.18 -3.92 -1.24
C PHE A 170 3.06 -3.09 -2.51
N LYS A 171 4.15 -3.04 -3.28
CA LYS A 171 4.15 -2.43 -4.61
C LYS A 171 3.27 -3.33 -5.50
N SER A 172 2.04 -2.90 -5.77
CA SER A 172 1.14 -3.61 -6.67
C SER A 172 1.23 -2.99 -8.05
N ALA A 173 1.67 -3.73 -9.06
CA ALA A 173 1.32 -3.36 -10.42
C ALA A 173 -0.18 -3.63 -10.61
N ILE A 174 -0.86 -2.84 -11.44
CA ILE A 174 -2.29 -2.97 -11.69
C ILE A 174 -2.47 -3.32 -13.17
N LEU A 175 -3.14 -4.43 -13.47
CA LEU A 175 -3.33 -4.84 -14.86
C LEU A 175 -4.69 -4.40 -15.38
N ARG A 176 -4.73 -4.01 -16.64
CA ARG A 176 -5.91 -4.22 -17.46
C ARG A 176 -6.02 -5.72 -17.76
N SER A 177 -7.22 -6.26 -17.55
CA SER A 177 -7.59 -7.66 -17.70
C SER A 177 -6.84 -8.34 -18.86
N GLN A 178 -6.03 -9.36 -18.55
CA GLN A 178 -5.84 -10.44 -19.50
C GLN A 178 -7.14 -11.22 -19.48
N LYS A 179 -7.80 -11.36 -20.64
CA LYS A 179 -9.07 -12.09 -20.83
C LYS A 179 -9.21 -13.22 -19.80
N LYS A 180 -10.24 -13.11 -18.95
CA LYS A 180 -10.68 -14.14 -18.00
C LYS A 180 -10.50 -15.54 -18.60
N PHE A 181 -9.95 -16.45 -17.80
CA PHE A 181 -10.09 -17.89 -18.02
C PHE A 181 -11.59 -18.21 -18.08
N VAL A 182 -12.14 -18.31 -19.27
CA VAL A 182 -13.38 -19.04 -19.50
C VAL A 182 -12.96 -20.50 -19.55
N SER A 183 -13.33 -21.26 -18.52
CA SER A 183 -13.23 -22.72 -18.56
C SER A 183 -14.12 -23.19 -19.70
N GLY A 184 -13.53 -23.44 -20.87
CA GLY A 184 -14.17 -24.14 -21.95
C GLY A 184 -14.16 -25.61 -21.63
N THR A 185 -15.26 -26.13 -21.08
CA THR A 185 -15.56 -27.55 -21.13
C THR A 185 -15.68 -27.95 -22.60
N ARG A 186 -14.72 -28.72 -23.10
CA ARG A 186 -14.90 -29.43 -24.37
C ARG A 186 -15.55 -30.76 -24.05
N SER A 187 -16.85 -30.84 -24.34
CA SER A 187 -17.57 -32.12 -24.52
C SER A 187 -17.04 -32.87 -25.73
#